data_AF-A0A662W2W2-F1
#
_entry.id   AF-A0A662W2W2-F1
#
_cell.length_a   1.000
_cell.length_b   1.000
_cell.length_c   1.000
_cell.angle_alpha   90.00
_cell.angle_beta   90.00
_cell.angle_gamma   90.00
#
_symmetry.space_group_name_H-M   'P 1'
#
loop_
_entity.id
_entity.type
_entity.pdbx_description
1 polymer ?
#
loop_
_entity_poly.entity_id
_entity_poly.type
_entity_poly.pdbx_seq_one_letter_code
_entity_poly.pdbx_strand_id
1 'polypeptide(L)' 'MEISTFFYIIFSSLQIGLIYALISIGFNLLYSSTKIINVAYGEFITIGAFVAYWLFVLYNIPPPVSIFVAIVILVVMSI' A
#
# COMPACT_ATOMS: atom_id res chain seq x y z
N MET A 1 13.03 -16.06 -25.12
CA MET A 1 12.11 -15.26 -24.29
C MET A 1 10.73 -15.49 -24.85
N GLU A 2 9.85 -16.12 -24.08
CA GLU A 2 8.49 -16.40 -24.53
C GLU A 2 7.69 -15.09 -24.57
N ILE A 3 6.84 -14.88 -25.58
CA ILE A 3 6.06 -13.64 -25.72
C ILE A 3 5.16 -13.38 -24.50
N SER A 4 4.67 -14.44 -23.86
CA SER A 4 3.94 -14.42 -22.58
C SER A 4 4.74 -13.75 -21.47
N THR A 5 6.03 -14.09 -21.33
CA THR A 5 6.90 -13.54 -20.28
C THR A 5 7.19 -12.06 -20.47
N PHE A 6 7.27 -11.58 -21.72
CA PHE A 6 7.42 -10.15 -22.01
C PHE A 6 6.23 -9.34 -21.48
N PHE A 7 5.01 -9.75 -21.80
CA PHE A 7 3.81 -9.09 -21.31
C PHE A 7 3.69 -9.18 -19.78
N TYR A 8 3.99 -10.34 -19.19
CA TYR A 8 3.97 -10.52 -17.74
C TYR A 8 4.88 -9.52 -17.00
N ILE A 9 6.13 -9.35 -17.46
CA ILE A 9 7.09 -8.45 -16.83
C ILE A 9 6.62 -6.99 -16.93
N ILE A 10 6.07 -6.57 -18.07
CA ILE A 10 5.52 -5.22 -18.25
C ILE A 10 4.40 -4.96 -17.25
N PHE A 11 3.41 -5.85 -17.17
CA PHE A 11 2.27 -5.67 -16.26
C PHE A 11 2.69 -5.74 -14.79
N SER A 12 3.57 -6.68 -14.42
CA SER A 12 4.08 -6.78 -13.06
C SER A 12 4.85 -5.53 -12.64
N SER A 13 5.69 -4.98 -13.52
CA SER A 13 6.48 -3.78 -13.22
C SER A 13 5.60 -2.54 -13.15
N LEU A 14 4.60 -2.45 -14.03
CA LEU A 14 3.60 -1.38 -14.01
C LEU A 14 2.78 -1.42 -12.70
N GLN A 15 2.34 -2.60 -12.28
CA GLN A 15 1.59 -2.77 -11.03
C GLN A 15 2.39 -2.27 -9.82
N ILE A 16 3.66 -2.67 -9.72
CA ILE A 16 4.55 -2.21 -8.65
C ILE A 16 4.81 -0.70 -8.74
N GLY A 17 5.03 -0.18 -9.95
CA GLY A 17 5.22 1.25 -10.19
C GLY A 17 4.00 2.09 -9.78
N LEU A 18 2.79 1.61 -10.05
CA LEU A 18 1.54 2.26 -9.65
C LEU A 18 1.37 2.27 -8.13
N ILE A 19 1.75 1.19 -7.43
CA ILE A 19 1.73 1.16 -5.96
C ILE A 19 2.67 2.25 -5.40
N TYR A 20 3.90 2.35 -5.90
CA TYR A 20 4.83 3.39 -5.44
C TYR A 20 4.37 4.81 -5.81
N ALA A 21 3.73 4.98 -6.98
CA ALA A 21 3.15 6.27 -7.36
C ALA A 21 2.04 6.68 -6.39
N LEU A 22 1.13 5.77 -6.02
CA LEU A 22 0.08 6.02 -5.03
C LEU A 22 0.64 6.37 -3.65
N ILE A 23 1.66 5.63 -3.20
CA ILE A 23 2.36 5.90 -1.93
C ILE A 23 2.95 7.33 -1.93
N SER A 24 3.60 7.72 -3.02
CA SER A 24 4.18 9.06 -3.20
C SER A 24 3.12 10.16 -3.20
N ILE A 25 1.98 9.95 -3.87
CA ILE A 25 0.86 10.89 -3.87
C ILE A 25 0.33 11.11 -2.45
N GLY A 26 0.15 10.04 -1.67
CA GLY A 26 -0.29 10.16 -0.27
C GLY A 26 0.70 10.93 0.60
N PHE A 27 2.00 10.66 0.45
CA PHE A 27 3.05 11.39 1.16
C PHE A 27 3.04 12.89 0.80
N ASN A 28 2.93 13.20 -0.50
CA ASN A 28 2.91 14.59 -0.97
C ASN A 28 1.68 15.34 -0.44
N LEU A 29 0.52 14.69 -0.41
CA LEU A 29 -0.70 15.29 0.15
C LEU A 29 -0.52 15.71 1.62
N LEU A 30 0.06 14.83 2.45
CA LEU A 30 0.34 15.12 3.85
C LEU A 30 1.40 16.20 4.02
N TYR A 31 2.49 16.10 3.26
CA TYR A 31 3.57 17.07 3.30
C TYR A 31 3.11 18.46 2.83
N SER A 32 2.21 18.51 1.85
CA SER A 32 1.71 19.77 1.29
C SER A 32 1.00 20.61 2.35
N SER A 33 0.25 19.98 3.28
CA SER A 33 -0.46 20.67 4.36
C SER A 33 0.39 20.96 5.58
N THR A 34 1.31 20.06 5.98
CA THR A 34 2.10 20.22 7.22
C THR A 34 3.42 20.95 7.01
N LYS A 35 3.99 20.91 5.80
CA LYS A 35 5.36 21.34 5.47
C LYS A 35 6.44 20.66 6.33
N ILE A 36 6.12 19.53 6.97
CA ILE A 36 7.03 18.77 7.83
C ILE A 36 7.17 17.35 7.27
N ILE A 37 8.42 16.90 7.13
CA ILE A 37 8.72 15.54 6.70
C ILE A 37 8.43 14.59 7.86
N ASN A 38 7.42 13.74 7.72
CA ASN A 38 7.11 12.70 8.70
C ASN A 38 7.82 11.39 8.33
N VAL A 39 8.87 11.04 9.08
CA VAL A 39 9.62 9.78 8.89
C VAL A 39 8.80 8.56 9.30
N ALA A 40 7.84 8.71 10.24
CA ALA A 40 6.93 7.64 10.66
C ALA A 40 5.91 7.26 9.57
N TYR A 41 5.79 8.04 8.49
CA TYR A 41 4.90 7.70 7.36
C TYR A 41 5.23 6.33 6.75
N GLY A 42 6.51 5.96 6.70
CA GLY A 42 6.93 4.64 6.24
C GLY A 42 6.49 3.50 7.17
N GLU A 43 6.47 3.73 8.48
CA GLU A 43 6.01 2.74 9.46
C GLU A 43 4.50 2.50 9.31
N PHE A 44 3.70 3.55 9.11
CA PHE A 44 2.26 3.41 8.88
C PHE A 44 1.96 2.61 7.60
N ILE A 45 2.65 2.87 6.48
CA ILE A 45 2.46 2.08 5.25
C ILE A 45 2.75 0.60 5.51
N THR A 46 3.83 0.32 6.22
CA THR A 46 4.26 -1.05 6.52
C THR A 46 3.22 -1.77 7.39
N ILE A 47 2.73 -1.12 8.45
CA ILE A 47 1.71 -1.67 9.34
C ILE A 47 0.43 -2.00 8.56
N GLY A 48 -0.07 -1.08 7.73
CA GLY A 48 -1.28 -1.34 6.93
C GLY A 48 -1.12 -2.51 5.97
N ALA A 49 0.04 -2.61 5.31
CA ALA A 49 0.36 -3.72 4.42
C ALA A 49 0.38 -5.07 5.16
N PHE A 50 1.01 -5.13 6.35
CA PHE A 50 1.05 -6.35 7.16
C PHE A 50 -0.31 -6.74 7.72
N VAL A 51 -1.13 -5.77 8.16
CA VAL A 51 -2.50 -6.04 8.61
C VAL A 51 -3.34 -6.65 7.47
N ALA A 52 -3.31 -6.04 6.28
CA ALA A 52 -4.02 -6.57 5.12
C ALA A 52 -3.49 -7.97 4.73
N TYR A 53 -2.17 -8.16 4.76
CA TYR A 53 -1.53 -9.45 4.51
C TYR A 53 -1.97 -10.52 5.50
N TRP A 54 -1.98 -10.24 6.80
CA TRP A 54 -2.39 -11.22 7.81
C TRP A 54 -3.86 -11.61 7.67
N LEU A 55 -4.75 -10.63 7.48
CA LEU A 55 -6.18 -10.88 7.28
C LEU A 55 -6.43 -11.74 6.04
N PHE A 56 -5.74 -11.46 4.93
CA PHE A 56 -5.90 -12.23 3.70
C PHE A 56 -5.25 -13.62 3.78
N VAL A 57 -3.99 -13.72 4.23
CA VAL A 57 -3.20 -14.95 4.13
C VAL A 57 -3.41 -15.90 5.31
N LEU A 58 -3.45 -15.40 6.55
CA LEU A 58 -3.65 -16.26 7.72
C LEU A 58 -5.13 -16.53 8.00
N TYR A 59 -5.97 -15.50 7.86
CA TYR A 59 -7.39 -15.60 8.21
C TYR A 59 -8.32 -15.85 7.01
N ASN A 60 -7.79 -15.95 5.78
CA ASN A 60 -8.56 -16.16 4.55
C ASN A 60 -9.72 -15.15 4.34
N ILE A 61 -9.58 -13.94 4.88
CA ILE A 61 -10.58 -12.88 4.72
C ILE A 61 -10.50 -12.35 3.28
N PRO A 62 -11.63 -12.10 2.59
CA PRO A 62 -11.64 -11.59 1.23
C PRO A 62 -10.79 -10.31 1.08
N PRO A 63 -10.00 -10.15 0.01
CA PRO A 63 -9.09 -9.01 -0.15
C PRO A 63 -9.75 -7.63 0.04
N PRO A 64 -10.96 -7.35 -0.48
CA PRO A 64 -11.58 -6.04 -0.28
C PRO A 64 -11.86 -5.73 1.19
N VAL A 65 -12.26 -6.74 1.97
CA VAL A 65 -12.57 -6.59 3.39
C VAL A 65 -11.27 -6.41 4.19
N SER A 66 -10.25 -7.20 3.89
CA SER A 66 -8.91 -7.08 4.50
C SER A 66 -8.31 -5.69 4.32
N ILE A 67 -8.43 -5.12 3.11
CA ILE A 67 -7.97 -3.75 2.81
C ILE A 67 -8.76 -2.72 3.61
N PHE A 68 -10.10 -2.84 3.64
CA PHE A 68 -10.93 -1.89 4.38
C PHE A 68 -10.61 -1.87 5.87
N VAL A 69 -10.44 -3.04 6.48
CA VAL A 69 -10.04 -3.16 7.90
C VAL A 69 -8.65 -2.57 8.14
N ALA A 70 -7.68 -2.81 7.24
CA ALA A 70 -6.35 -2.23 7.34
C ALA A 70 -6.36 -0.68 7.29
N ILE A 71 -7.21 -0.10 6.43
CA ILE A 71 -7.40 1.36 6.36
C ILE A 71 -7.97 1.89 7.68
N VAL A 72 -9.02 1.25 8.22
CA VAL A 72 -9.64 1.68 9.48
C VAL A 72 -8.62 1.64 10.62
N ILE A 73 -7.85 0.57 10.74
CA ILE A 73 -6.82 0.44 11.78
C ILE A 73 -5.76 1.55 11.65
N LEU A 74 -5.28 1.82 10.43
CA LEU A 74 -4.28 2.87 10.21
C LEU A 74 -4.80 4.27 10.54
N VAL A 75 -6.04 4.59 10.16
CA VAL A 75 -6.66 5.88 10.49
C VAL A 75 -6.72 6.07 12.00
N VAL A 76 -7.10 5.03 12.75
CA VAL A 76 -7.15 5.08 14.22
C VAL A 76 -5.75 5.26 14.84
N MET A 77 -4.72 4.63 14.28
CA MET A 77 -3.34 4.74 14.78
C MET A 77 -2.64 6.05 14.40
N SER A 78 -3.07 6.70 13.31
CA SER A 78 -2.48 7.92 12.78
C SER A 78 -3.08 9.21 13.38
N ILE A 79 -4.19 9.11 14.12
CA ILE A 79 -4.78 10.19 14.93
C ILE A 79 -3.99 10.34 16.22
#